data_AF-A0A7L4UR79-F1
#
_entry.id   AF-A0A7L4UR79-F1
#
_cell.length_a   1.000
_cell.length_b   1.000
_cell.length_c   1.000
_cell.angle_alpha   90.00
_cell.angle_beta   90.00
_cell.angle_gamma   90.00
#
_symmetry.space_group_name_H-M   'P 1'
#
loop_
_entity.id
_entity.type
_entity.pdbx_description
1 polymer ?
#
loop_
_entity_poly.entity_id
_entity_poly.type
_entity_poly.pdbx_seq_one_letter_code
_entity_poly.pdbx_strand_id
1 'polypeptide(L)'
;MERREKLMPFFWSKIVEDGTILGNMYKNSQVKLTNTMRFSYPGYNEILTGYADDKNINSNDKIYNKNITILEKLNNDDLFRGSVYAFAS
;
A
#
# COMPACT_ATOMS: atom_id res chain seq x y z
N MET A 1 17.08 -5.74 -26.93
CA MET A 1 16.25 -5.78 -25.71
C MET A 1 17.16 -5.67 -24.51
N GLU A 2 16.97 -4.61 -23.73
CA GLU A 2 17.78 -4.28 -22.57
C GLU A 2 17.49 -5.28 -21.42
N ARG A 3 18.45 -5.57 -20.52
CA ARG A 3 18.31 -6.62 -19.48
C ARG A 3 17.06 -6.46 -18.62
N ARG A 4 16.69 -5.23 -18.29
CA ARG A 4 15.53 -4.92 -17.45
C ARG A 4 14.20 -5.28 -18.10
N GLU A 5 14.07 -5.06 -19.41
CA GLU A 5 12.88 -5.41 -20.18
C GLU A 5 12.66 -6.93 -20.22
N LYS A 6 13.75 -7.72 -20.29
CA LYS A 6 13.65 -9.18 -20.20
C LYS A 6 13.19 -9.67 -18.82
N LEU A 7 13.62 -8.99 -17.74
CA LEU A 7 13.31 -9.38 -16.36
C LEU A 7 11.88 -9.01 -15.96
N MET A 8 11.39 -7.83 -16.38
CA MET A 8 10.05 -7.36 -16.03
C MET A 8 9.35 -6.73 -17.25
N PRO A 9 9.01 -7.53 -18.27
CA PRO A 9 8.57 -7.01 -19.57
C PRO A 9 7.33 -6.12 -19.45
N PHE A 10 6.33 -6.51 -18.66
CA PHE A 10 5.14 -5.70 -18.45
C PHE A 10 5.44 -4.38 -17.72
N PHE A 11 6.31 -4.40 -16.70
CA PHE A 11 6.66 -3.19 -15.97
C PHE A 11 7.30 -2.14 -16.88
N TRP A 12 8.27 -2.55 -17.70
CA TRP A 12 8.98 -1.62 -18.57
C TRP A 12 8.20 -1.20 -19.82
N SER A 13 7.27 -2.03 -20.32
CA SER A 13 6.49 -1.72 -21.52
C SER A 13 5.11 -1.11 -21.26
N LYS A 14 4.58 -1.22 -20.03
CA LYS A 14 3.25 -0.69 -19.67
C LYS A 14 3.29 0.26 -18.50
N ILE A 15 3.85 -0.14 -17.36
CA ILE A 15 3.84 0.71 -16.16
C ILE A 15 4.67 1.98 -16.35
N VAL A 16 5.79 1.90 -17.06
CA VAL A 16 6.62 3.09 -17.37
C VAL A 16 5.93 4.03 -18.36
N GLU A 17 5.17 3.50 -19.32
CA GLU A 17 4.48 4.28 -20.36
C GLU A 17 3.21 4.94 -19.80
N ASP A 18 2.38 4.17 -19.11
CA ASP A 18 1.02 4.53 -18.71
C ASP A 18 0.91 4.93 -17.23
N GLY A 19 2.01 4.86 -16.48
CA GLY A 19 2.01 5.00 -15.01
C GLY A 19 3.09 5.94 -14.48
N THR A 20 3.41 5.78 -13.20
CA THR A 20 4.42 6.59 -12.51
C THR A 20 5.24 5.72 -11.58
N ILE A 21 6.55 5.96 -11.56
CA ILE A 21 7.50 5.28 -10.67
C ILE A 21 8.01 6.27 -9.64
N LEU A 22 7.78 5.96 -8.37
CA LEU A 22 8.25 6.75 -7.22
C LEU A 22 9.27 5.93 -6.41
N GLY A 23 10.16 6.60 -5.69
CA GLY A 23 11.09 5.95 -4.76
C GLY A 23 12.55 5.84 -5.22
N ASN A 24 12.94 6.55 -6.28
CA ASN A 24 14.36 6.67 -6.65
C ASN A 24 15.07 7.79 -5.86
N MET A 25 15.77 7.40 -4.78
CA MET A 25 16.52 8.32 -3.92
C MET A 25 17.64 9.08 -4.64
N TYR A 26 18.26 8.50 -5.67
CA TYR A 26 19.30 9.18 -6.47
C TYR A 26 18.72 10.28 -7.37
N LYS A 27 17.39 10.28 -7.56
CA LYS A 27 16.64 11.31 -8.27
C LYS A 27 15.80 12.18 -7.33
N ASN A 28 16.11 12.21 -6.03
CA ASN A 28 15.33 12.92 -5.00
C ASN A 28 13.84 12.53 -4.94
N SER A 29 13.47 11.33 -5.42
CA SER A 29 12.13 10.76 -5.26
C SER A 29 12.16 9.77 -4.11
N GLN A 30 11.65 10.18 -2.94
CA GLN A 30 11.74 9.37 -1.73
C GLN A 30 10.36 8.86 -1.31
N VAL A 31 10.24 7.53 -1.18
CA VAL A 31 9.07 6.88 -0.56
C VAL A 31 9.59 6.13 0.66
N LYS A 32 9.08 6.46 1.85
CA LYS A 32 9.49 5.84 3.12
C LYS A 32 8.26 5.32 3.84
N LEU A 33 8.41 4.13 4.41
CA LEU A 33 7.47 3.61 5.39
C LEU A 33 7.64 4.39 6.70
N THR A 34 6.51 4.67 7.35
CA THR A 34 6.48 5.23 8.70
C THR A 34 6.44 4.13 9.76
N ASN A 35 5.95 2.93 9.43
CA ASN A 35 6.04 1.79 10.34
C ASN A 35 7.48 1.29 10.49
N THR A 36 7.91 1.06 11.72
CA THR A 36 9.26 0.58 12.02
C THR A 36 9.38 -0.94 12.00
N MET A 37 8.23 -1.63 12.07
CA MET A 37 8.14 -3.09 12.12
C MET A 37 8.56 -3.77 10.81
N ARG A 38 8.21 -3.19 9.65
CA ARG A 38 8.60 -3.63 8.30
C ARG A 38 8.23 -5.08 7.95
N PHE A 39 7.06 -5.53 8.39
CA PHE A 39 6.45 -6.80 7.94
C PHE A 39 4.93 -6.63 7.73
N SER A 40 4.27 -7.71 7.31
CA SER A 40 2.95 -7.69 6.68
C SER A 40 1.86 -6.96 7.46
N TYR A 41 1.53 -7.34 8.70
CA TYR A 41 0.35 -6.78 9.37
C TYR A 41 0.46 -5.27 9.68
N PRO A 42 1.58 -4.74 10.22
CA PRO A 42 1.83 -3.30 10.34
C PRO A 42 1.87 -2.59 8.98
N GLY A 43 2.40 -3.26 7.95
CA GLY A 43 2.41 -2.73 6.58
C GLY A 43 1.01 -2.55 6.00
N TYR A 44 0.11 -3.53 6.17
CA TYR A 44 -1.28 -3.42 5.75
C TYR A 44 -2.03 -2.34 6.53
N ASN A 45 -1.75 -2.18 7.83
CA ASN A 45 -2.27 -1.07 8.60
C ASN A 45 -1.87 0.27 7.97
N GLU A 46 -0.58 0.50 7.71
CA GLU A 46 -0.12 1.77 7.13
C GLU A 46 -0.72 2.02 5.73
N ILE A 47 -0.80 1.00 4.88
CA ILE A 47 -1.39 1.11 3.54
C ILE A 47 -2.87 1.49 3.60
N LEU A 48 -3.65 0.87 4.49
CA LEU A 48 -5.11 1.03 4.51
C LEU A 48 -5.58 2.21 5.37
N THR A 49 -4.79 2.63 6.35
CA THR A 49 -5.19 3.68 7.31
C THR A 49 -4.46 4.99 7.06
N GLY A 50 -3.31 4.95 6.38
CA GLY A 50 -2.45 6.10 6.08
C GLY A 50 -1.45 6.46 7.17
N TYR A 51 -1.34 5.68 8.25
CA TYR A 51 -0.38 5.93 9.34
C TYR A 51 0.11 4.62 9.99
N ALA A 52 1.28 4.67 10.62
CA ALA A 52 1.79 3.56 11.42
C ALA A 52 1.19 3.53 12.83
N ASP A 53 0.93 2.32 13.32
CA ASP A 53 0.55 2.07 14.71
C ASP A 53 1.48 1.00 15.33
N ASP A 54 2.75 1.34 15.42
CA ASP A 54 3.79 0.44 15.95
C ASP A 54 3.57 0.06 17.42
N LYS A 55 2.69 0.78 18.14
CA LYS A 55 2.35 0.49 19.53
C LYS A 55 1.40 -0.71 19.63
N ASN A 56 0.36 -0.75 18.80
CA ASN A 56 -0.70 -1.76 18.91
C ASN A 56 -0.63 -2.81 17.80
N ILE A 57 -0.01 -2.50 16.66
CA ILE A 57 0.15 -3.39 15.49
C ILE A 57 1.64 -3.68 15.31
N ASN A 58 2.13 -4.67 16.06
CA ASN A 58 3.56 -4.97 16.16
C ASN A 58 3.88 -6.48 16.10
N SER A 59 2.93 -7.30 15.65
CA SER A 59 3.11 -8.72 15.33
C SER A 59 2.26 -9.08 14.12
N ASN A 60 2.33 -10.32 13.63
CA ASN A 60 1.40 -10.86 12.62
C ASN A 60 0.27 -11.69 13.25
N ASP A 61 0.10 -11.59 14.57
CA ASP A 61 -0.96 -12.31 15.26
C ASP A 61 -2.33 -11.83 14.79
N LYS A 62 -3.32 -12.71 14.86
CA LYS A 62 -4.72 -12.40 14.48
C LYS A 62 -5.40 -11.56 15.55
N ILE A 63 -4.86 -10.38 15.80
CA ILE A 63 -5.42 -9.36 16.68
C ILE A 63 -6.37 -8.51 15.83
N TYR A 64 -7.42 -7.97 16.42
CA TYR A 64 -8.30 -7.05 15.71
C TYR A 64 -7.67 -5.66 15.64
N ASN A 65 -7.50 -5.12 14.43
CA ASN A 65 -7.04 -3.75 14.22
C ASN A 65 -8.21 -2.78 14.44
N LYS A 66 -8.05 -1.84 15.39
CA LYS A 66 -9.07 -0.83 15.69
C LYS A 66 -8.99 0.41 14.80
N ASN A 67 -7.95 0.53 13.98
CA ASN A 67 -7.73 1.67 13.12
C ASN A 67 -8.68 1.62 11.92
N ILE A 68 -9.37 2.73 11.66
CA ILE A 68 -10.35 2.82 10.57
C ILE A 68 -9.65 2.95 9.22
N THR A 69 -9.89 1.97 8.36
CA THR A 69 -9.33 1.92 7.00
C THR A 69 -10.03 2.91 6.07
N ILE A 70 -9.39 3.23 4.94
CA ILE A 70 -10.01 4.01 3.87
C ILE A 70 -11.28 3.34 3.33
N LEU A 71 -11.33 2.00 3.32
CA LEU A 71 -12.51 1.24 2.87
C LEU A 71 -13.70 1.48 3.82
N GLU A 72 -13.47 1.44 5.12
CA GLU A 72 -14.50 1.75 6.12
C GLU A 72 -14.92 3.22 6.06
N LYS A 73 -13.97 4.15 5.88
CA LYS A 73 -14.30 5.58 5.69
C LYS A 73 -15.22 5.79 4.51
N LEU A 74 -14.86 5.24 3.33
CA LEU A 74 -15.67 5.36 2.12
C LEU A 74 -17.02 4.67 2.27
N ASN A 75 -17.09 3.50 2.90
CA ASN A 75 -18.36 2.81 3.06
C ASN A 75 -19.33 3.54 4.01
N ASN A 76 -18.82 4.40 4.90
CA ASN A 76 -19.64 5.26 5.75
C ASN A 76 -19.96 6.63 5.12
N ASP A 77 -19.24 7.03 4.07
CA ASP A 77 -19.49 8.26 3.32
C ASP A 77 -20.75 8.14 2.45
N ASP A 78 -21.60 9.17 2.45
CA ASP A 78 -22.89 9.13 1.73
C ASP A 78 -22.73 8.98 0.21
N LEU A 79 -21.60 9.39 -0.38
CA LEU A 79 -21.34 9.28 -1.82
C LEU A 79 -20.93 7.86 -2.23
N PHE A 80 -20.33 7.09 -1.33
CA PHE A 80 -19.71 5.79 -1.64
C PHE A 80 -20.37 4.61 -0.93
N ARG A 81 -21.28 4.86 0.03
CA ARG A 81 -22.00 3.83 0.77
C ARG A 81 -22.64 2.80 -0.17
N GLY A 82 -22.39 1.53 0.11
CA GLY A 82 -22.92 0.40 -0.68
C GLY A 82 -22.19 0.16 -2.00
N SER A 83 -21.13 0.91 -2.32
CA SER A 83 -20.34 0.79 -3.55
C SER A 83 -18.86 0.47 -3.28
N VAL A 84 -18.51 0.04 -2.06
CA VAL A 84 -17.14 -0.34 -1.68
C VAL A 84 -17.02 -1.87 -1.65
N TYR A 85 -16.07 -2.41 -2.42
CA TYR A 85 -15.79 -3.84 -2.52
C TYR A 85 -14.31 -4.12 -2.28
N ALA A 86 -14.00 -5.22 -1.60
CA ALA A 86 -12.64 -5.70 -1.38
C ALA A 86 -12.54 -7.17 -1.80
N PHE A 87 -11.45 -7.51 -2.48
CA PHE A 87 -11.14 -8.87 -2.93
C PHE A 87 -9.80 -9.28 -2.34
N ALA A 88 -9.74 -10.44 -1.69
CA ALA A 88 -8.54 -10.97 -1.04
C ALA A 88 -8.32 -12.44 -1.43
N SER A 89 -7.06 -12.89 -1.38
CA SER A 89 -6.59 -14.25 -1.73
C SER A 89 -6.41 -15.15 -0.52
#